data_AF-A0AAW9BBD1-F1
#
_entry.id   AF-A0AAW9BBD1-F1
#
_cell.length_a   1.000
_cell.length_b   1.000
_cell.length_c   1.000
_cell.angle_alpha   90.00
_cell.angle_beta   90.00
_cell.angle_gamma   90.00
#
_symmetry.space_group_name_H-M   'P 1'
#
loop_
_entity.id
_entity.type
_entity.pdbx_description
1 polymer ?
#
loop_
_entity_poly.entity_id
_entity_poly.type
_entity_poly.pdbx_seq_one_letter_code
_entity_poly.pdbx_strand_id
1 'polypeptide(L)'
;CYHLIQSETYQALSQSVRASELILSKHELRIPLQQTVTGGERVRRHRQQEMVFRLGFDLLTREILGVDEYQPVPSIRKSQLSDGFEALCLWAAKQKGIEINQAIDFAEFERRAIKRFWHMERMSLVQLVFQRPLEIWLALDKVLYLEERGYRVRLAEFCPKSVTPRNILICAYKN
;
A
#
# COMPACT_ATOMS: atom_id res chain seq x y z
N CYS A 1 12.31 -6.48 -4.26
CA CYS A 1 10.91 -6.07 -4.02
C CYS A 1 10.13 -6.12 -5.33
N TYR A 2 8.93 -6.74 -5.35
CA TYR A 2 8.20 -7.01 -6.59
C TYR A 2 7.74 -5.75 -7.36
N HIS A 3 7.35 -4.69 -6.66
CA HIS A 3 6.85 -3.44 -7.26
C HIS A 3 7.92 -2.52 -7.87
N LEU A 4 9.21 -2.84 -7.72
CA LEU A 4 10.31 -2.04 -8.26
C LEU A 4 10.58 -2.41 -9.72
N ILE A 5 9.57 -2.22 -10.56
CA ILE A 5 9.63 -2.42 -12.00
C ILE A 5 9.54 -1.07 -12.74
N GLN A 6 10.16 -1.01 -13.92
CA GLN A 6 10.10 0.16 -14.79
C GLN A 6 8.78 0.23 -15.57
N SER A 7 8.23 -0.92 -15.95
CA SER A 7 6.96 -1.05 -16.65
C SER A 7 5.75 -0.79 -15.74
N GLU A 8 4.61 -0.49 -16.36
CA GLU A 8 3.32 -0.34 -15.67
C GLU A 8 2.77 -1.69 -15.18
N THR A 9 3.11 -2.78 -15.86
CA THR A 9 2.70 -4.15 -15.53
C THR A 9 3.90 -5.07 -15.34
N TYR A 10 3.71 -6.10 -14.52
CA TYR A 10 4.69 -7.15 -14.28
C TYR A 10 5.08 -7.85 -15.59
N GLN A 11 6.37 -7.95 -15.83
CA GLN A 11 6.91 -8.67 -16.99
C GLN A 11 7.32 -10.07 -16.54
N ALA A 12 6.52 -11.07 -16.92
CA ALA A 12 6.74 -12.46 -16.57
C ALA A 12 8.07 -12.99 -17.14
N LEU A 13 8.81 -13.70 -16.30
CA LEU A 13 10.14 -14.18 -16.62
C LEU A 13 10.08 -15.52 -17.34
N SER A 14 9.35 -16.48 -16.78
CA SER A 14 9.21 -17.86 -17.29
C SER A 14 8.21 -17.95 -18.44
N GLN A 15 8.36 -18.98 -19.27
CA GLN A 15 7.42 -19.24 -20.37
C GLN A 15 6.02 -19.55 -19.85
N SER A 16 5.92 -20.32 -18.77
CA SER A 16 4.65 -20.72 -18.16
C SER A 16 3.85 -19.50 -17.66
N VAL A 17 4.52 -18.56 -17.02
CA VAL A 17 3.86 -17.36 -16.48
C VAL A 17 3.59 -16.33 -17.57
N ARG A 18 4.38 -16.28 -18.65
CA ARG A 18 4.04 -15.48 -19.84
C ARG A 18 2.76 -15.97 -20.53
N ALA A 19 2.44 -17.25 -20.42
CA ALA A 19 1.19 -17.83 -20.92
C ALA A 19 -0.01 -17.66 -19.96
N SER A 20 0.22 -17.12 -18.76
CA SER A 20 -0.84 -16.85 -17.78
C SER A 20 -1.69 -15.66 -18.18
N GLU A 21 -2.99 -15.74 -17.93
CA GLU A 21 -3.93 -14.61 -18.10
C GLU A 21 -3.79 -13.54 -17.00
N LEU A 22 -3.14 -13.87 -15.88
CA LEU A 22 -2.94 -12.94 -14.77
C LEU A 22 -1.96 -11.81 -15.14
N ILE A 23 -2.50 -10.60 -15.29
CA ILE A 23 -1.73 -9.36 -15.49
C ILE A 23 -1.75 -8.56 -14.19
N LEU A 24 -0.57 -8.27 -13.64
CA LEU A 24 -0.43 -7.50 -12.41
C LEU A 24 0.13 -6.12 -12.71
N SER A 25 -0.60 -5.08 -12.33
CA SER A 25 -0.14 -3.70 -12.34
C SER A 25 0.91 -3.44 -11.24
N LYS A 26 1.64 -2.34 -11.37
CA LYS A 26 2.57 -1.85 -10.35
C LYS A 26 1.91 -1.63 -8.99
N HIS A 27 0.63 -1.29 -8.95
CA HIS A 27 -0.16 -1.16 -7.73
C HIS A 27 -0.42 -2.52 -7.07
N GLU A 28 -0.82 -3.53 -7.85
CA GLU A 28 -1.09 -4.88 -7.35
C GLU A 28 0.18 -5.59 -6.87
N LEU A 29 1.33 -5.30 -7.46
CA LEU A 29 2.64 -5.78 -6.98
C LEU A 29 3.01 -5.28 -5.57
N ARG A 30 2.26 -4.32 -5.01
CA ARG A 30 2.40 -3.89 -3.62
C ARG A 30 1.58 -4.74 -2.66
N ILE A 31 0.55 -5.46 -3.11
CA ILE A 31 -0.35 -6.26 -2.25
C ILE A 31 0.46 -7.24 -1.38
N PRO A 32 1.40 -8.06 -1.90
CA PRO A 32 2.22 -8.95 -1.06
C PRO A 32 3.01 -8.24 0.04
N LEU A 33 3.30 -6.94 -0.13
CA LEU A 33 4.17 -6.17 0.75
C LEU A 33 3.42 -5.51 1.90
N GLN A 34 2.08 -5.53 1.88
CA GLN A 34 1.23 -4.91 2.88
C GLN A 34 1.05 -5.79 4.14
N GLN A 35 1.56 -7.03 4.13
CA GLN A 35 1.53 -7.88 5.33
C GLN A 35 2.28 -7.23 6.49
N THR A 36 1.57 -7.07 7.61
CA THR A 36 2.10 -6.48 8.83
C THR A 36 1.97 -7.51 9.95
N VAL A 37 3.09 -7.95 10.51
CA VAL A 37 3.10 -8.96 11.59
C VAL A 37 3.72 -8.41 12.88
N THR A 38 4.54 -7.36 12.79
CA THR A 38 5.38 -6.86 13.89
C THR A 38 5.06 -5.42 14.33
N GLY A 39 3.98 -4.82 13.81
CA GLY A 39 3.58 -3.46 14.18
C GLY A 39 2.86 -3.45 15.53
N GLY A 40 3.49 -2.91 16.57
CA GLY A 40 2.82 -2.70 17.86
C GLY A 40 1.66 -1.71 17.78
N GLU A 41 0.75 -1.73 18.77
CA GLU A 41 -0.48 -0.93 18.82
C GLU A 41 -0.25 0.58 18.57
N ARG A 42 0.87 1.12 19.07
CA ARG A 42 1.25 2.53 18.84
C ARG A 42 1.44 2.85 17.36
N VAL A 43 2.08 1.96 16.61
CA VAL A 43 2.33 2.15 15.16
C VAL A 43 1.00 2.08 14.40
N ARG A 44 0.11 1.16 14.79
CA ARG A 44 -1.22 1.02 14.21
C ARG A 44 -2.05 2.29 14.42
N ARG A 45 -2.10 2.83 15.64
CA ARG A 45 -2.81 4.08 15.96
C ARG A 45 -2.27 5.27 15.17
N HIS A 46 -0.94 5.41 15.08
CA HIS A 46 -0.34 6.49 14.28
C HIS A 46 -0.70 6.37 12.80
N ARG A 47 -0.64 5.17 12.21
CA ARG A 47 -1.02 4.94 10.82
C ARG A 47 -2.50 5.26 10.59
N GLN A 48 -3.37 4.85 11.51
CA GLN A 48 -4.78 5.17 11.46
C GLN A 48 -5.00 6.69 11.48
N GLN A 49 -4.40 7.40 12.42
CA GLN A 49 -4.52 8.85 12.52
C GLN A 49 -4.02 9.56 11.26
N GLU A 50 -2.86 9.15 10.74
CA GLU A 50 -2.32 9.68 9.49
C GLU A 50 -3.28 9.47 8.32
N MET A 51 -3.83 8.27 8.18
CA MET A 51 -4.77 7.96 7.10
C MET A 51 -6.09 8.72 7.24
N VAL A 52 -6.61 8.86 8.46
CA VAL A 52 -7.80 9.68 8.74
C VAL A 52 -7.55 11.13 8.32
N PHE A 53 -6.40 11.71 8.68
CA PHE A 53 -6.10 13.10 8.34
C PHE A 53 -5.94 13.28 6.82
N ARG A 54 -5.31 12.31 6.12
CA ARG A 54 -5.20 12.31 4.66
C ARG A 54 -6.57 12.26 3.97
N LEU A 55 -7.45 11.37 4.44
CA LEU A 55 -8.80 11.21 3.91
C LEU A 55 -9.67 12.43 4.21
N GLY A 56 -9.51 13.04 5.39
CA GLY A 56 -10.24 14.24 5.76
C GLY A 56 -9.83 15.45 4.94
N PHE A 57 -8.54 15.62 4.68
CA PHE A 57 -8.06 16.67 3.79
C PHE A 57 -8.54 16.45 2.35
N ASP A 58 -8.51 15.21 1.83
CA ASP A 58 -9.09 14.87 0.52
C ASP A 58 -10.56 15.29 0.45
N LEU A 59 -11.37 14.88 1.44
CA LEU A 59 -12.79 15.27 1.52
C LEU A 59 -12.97 16.80 1.54
N LEU A 60 -12.18 17.51 2.33
CA LEU A 60 -12.24 18.96 2.42
C LEU A 60 -11.91 19.62 1.08
N THR A 61 -10.83 19.19 0.42
CA THR A 61 -10.42 19.76 -0.86
C THR A 61 -11.42 19.50 -1.97
N ARG A 62 -12.07 18.32 -2.00
CA ARG A 62 -13.14 18.05 -2.96
C ARG A 62 -14.32 19.01 -2.80
N GLU A 63 -14.68 19.32 -1.55
CA GLU A 63 -15.80 20.21 -1.26
C GLU A 63 -15.47 21.67 -1.60
N ILE A 64 -14.25 22.13 -1.33
CA ILE A 64 -13.80 23.50 -1.63
C ILE A 64 -13.56 23.70 -3.15
N LEU A 65 -12.86 22.76 -3.78
CA LEU A 65 -12.47 22.89 -5.18
C LEU A 65 -13.58 22.47 -6.15
N GLY A 66 -14.59 21.72 -5.68
CA GLY A 66 -15.63 21.14 -6.54
C GLY A 66 -15.10 20.09 -7.52
N VAL A 67 -13.91 19.53 -7.25
CA VAL A 67 -13.22 18.56 -8.09
C VAL A 67 -13.20 17.20 -7.39
N ASP A 68 -13.54 16.12 -8.10
CA ASP A 68 -13.57 14.77 -7.54
C ASP A 68 -12.22 14.02 -7.64
N GLU A 69 -11.20 14.68 -8.17
CA GLU A 69 -9.84 14.14 -8.23
C GLU A 69 -9.22 14.04 -6.84
N TYR A 70 -8.56 12.91 -6.59
CA TYR A 70 -7.85 12.69 -5.33
C TYR A 70 -6.68 13.66 -5.19
N GLN A 71 -6.68 14.40 -4.08
CA GLN A 71 -5.66 15.39 -3.79
C GLN A 71 -4.65 14.85 -2.76
N PRO A 72 -3.48 14.32 -3.17
CA PRO A 72 -2.55 13.69 -2.24
C PRO A 72 -1.98 14.71 -1.24
N VAL A 73 -2.09 14.43 0.06
CA VAL A 73 -1.42 15.26 1.09
C VAL A 73 0.11 15.09 0.96
N PRO A 74 0.90 16.16 1.07
CA PRO A 74 2.35 16.07 1.17
C PRO A 74 2.81 15.13 2.29
N SER A 75 4.12 14.81 2.34
CA SER A 75 4.67 13.95 3.39
C SER A 75 4.41 14.55 4.78
N ILE A 76 3.62 13.84 5.61
CA ILE A 76 3.20 14.31 6.93
C ILE A 76 4.28 13.95 7.96
N ARG A 77 4.76 14.95 8.72
CA ARG A 77 5.66 14.73 9.85
C ARG A 77 4.87 14.31 11.08
N LYS A 78 5.46 13.50 11.96
CA LYS A 78 4.81 13.03 13.20
C LYS A 78 4.36 14.17 14.12
N SER A 79 5.10 15.27 14.17
CA SER A 79 4.71 16.45 14.95
C SER A 79 3.39 17.04 14.46
N GLN A 80 3.19 17.11 13.14
CA GLN A 80 1.98 17.67 12.52
C GLN A 80 0.72 16.84 12.81
N LEU A 81 0.87 15.54 13.02
CA LEU A 81 -0.25 14.70 13.47
C LEU A 81 -0.67 15.01 14.91
N SER A 82 0.28 15.47 15.73
CA SER A 82 0.04 15.78 17.15
C SER A 82 -0.65 17.14 17.32
N ASP A 83 -0.49 18.04 16.34
CA ASP A 83 -1.08 19.39 16.32
C ASP A 83 -2.60 19.37 15.98
N GLY A 84 -3.15 18.20 15.64
CA GLY A 84 -4.57 18.01 15.35
C GLY A 84 -4.95 18.14 13.87
N PHE A 85 -6.20 17.79 13.56
CA PHE A 85 -6.69 17.68 12.18
C PHE A 85 -6.77 19.05 11.48
N GLU A 86 -7.27 20.07 12.18
CA GLU A 86 -7.37 21.44 11.66
C GLU A 86 -6.00 22.00 11.29
N ALA A 87 -5.02 21.93 12.19
CA ALA A 87 -3.66 22.40 11.95
C ALA A 87 -3.03 21.71 10.72
N LEU A 88 -3.26 20.39 10.58
CA LEU A 88 -2.80 19.65 9.40
C LEU A 88 -3.48 20.15 8.11
N CYS A 89 -4.78 20.39 8.14
CA CYS A 89 -5.53 20.86 6.97
C CYS A 89 -5.08 22.25 6.51
N LEU A 90 -4.92 23.20 7.44
CA LEU A 90 -4.43 24.55 7.15
C LEU A 90 -3.00 24.51 6.59
N TRP A 91 -2.13 23.69 7.18
CA TRP A 91 -0.77 23.50 6.67
C TRP A 91 -0.76 22.90 5.26
N ALA A 92 -1.53 21.83 5.03
CA ALA A 92 -1.58 21.14 3.75
C ALA A 92 -2.18 22.02 2.64
N ALA A 93 -3.22 22.81 2.97
CA ALA A 93 -3.80 23.80 2.07
C ALA A 93 -2.77 24.85 1.65
N LYS A 94 -2.01 25.39 2.61
CA LYS A 94 -0.92 26.34 2.34
C LYS A 94 0.17 25.75 1.42
N GLN A 95 0.55 24.48 1.63
CA GLN A 95 1.53 23.80 0.78
C GLN A 95 1.02 23.59 -0.66
N LYS A 96 -0.29 23.45 -0.83
CA LYS A 96 -0.93 23.25 -2.13
C LYS A 96 -1.43 24.53 -2.81
N GLY A 97 -1.31 25.68 -2.15
CA GLY A 97 -1.90 26.93 -2.65
C GLY A 97 -3.43 26.90 -2.70
N ILE A 98 -4.07 26.13 -1.82
CA ILE A 98 -5.53 26.07 -1.71
C ILE A 98 -5.98 27.13 -0.71
N GLU A 99 -6.82 28.05 -1.16
CA GLU A 99 -7.43 29.04 -0.29
C GLU A 99 -8.67 28.48 0.41
N ILE A 100 -8.69 28.61 1.72
CA ILE A 100 -9.83 28.26 2.58
C ILE A 100 -10.56 29.56 2.88
N ASN A 101 -11.53 29.90 2.03
CA ASN A 101 -12.25 31.19 2.10
C ASN A 101 -13.63 31.08 2.78
N GLN A 102 -14.04 29.86 3.15
CA GLN A 102 -15.30 29.56 3.82
C GLN A 102 -15.08 29.10 5.26
N ALA A 103 -16.07 29.31 6.13
CA ALA A 103 -16.07 28.72 7.47
C ALA A 103 -16.16 27.20 7.34
N ILE A 104 -15.16 26.47 7.84
CA ILE A 104 -15.11 25.01 7.82
C ILE A 104 -15.40 24.46 9.21
N ASP A 105 -16.34 23.52 9.31
CA ASP A 105 -16.45 22.64 10.48
C ASP A 105 -15.43 21.50 10.37
N PHE A 106 -14.21 21.75 10.84
CA PHE A 106 -13.13 20.74 10.79
C PHE A 106 -13.49 19.47 11.57
N ALA A 107 -14.29 19.58 12.64
CA ALA A 107 -14.71 18.43 13.43
C ALA A 107 -15.65 17.51 12.64
N GLU A 108 -16.54 18.07 11.81
CA GLU A 108 -17.39 17.26 10.92
C GLU A 108 -16.57 16.54 9.84
N PHE A 109 -15.60 17.22 9.23
CA PHE A 109 -14.70 16.58 8.27
C PHE A 109 -13.87 15.45 8.90
N GLU A 110 -13.39 15.63 10.13
CA GLU A 110 -12.69 14.56 10.85
C GLU A 110 -13.61 13.35 11.10
N ARG A 111 -14.85 13.57 11.54
CA ARG A 111 -15.84 12.48 11.70
C ARG A 111 -16.13 11.75 10.39
N ARG A 112 -16.31 12.47 9.29
CA ARG A 112 -16.49 11.89 7.94
C ARG A 112 -15.25 11.10 7.52
N ALA A 113 -14.05 11.61 7.80
CA ALA A 113 -12.79 10.95 7.49
C ALA A 113 -12.62 9.63 8.25
N ILE A 114 -12.99 9.58 9.54
CA ILE A 114 -12.98 8.34 10.34
C ILE A 114 -13.92 7.30 9.72
N LYS A 115 -15.13 7.69 9.31
CA LYS A 115 -16.06 6.77 8.62
C LYS A 115 -15.48 6.25 7.30
N ARG A 116 -14.87 7.14 6.50
CA ARG A 116 -14.22 6.78 5.23
C ARG A 116 -13.02 5.85 5.44
N PHE A 117 -12.22 6.06 6.49
CA PHE A 117 -11.12 5.19 6.87
C PHE A 117 -11.62 3.77 7.12
N TRP A 118 -12.66 3.59 7.93
CA TRP A 118 -13.21 2.26 8.20
C TRP A 118 -13.83 1.61 6.97
N HIS A 119 -14.41 2.38 6.07
CA HIS A 119 -14.88 1.86 4.79
C HIS A 119 -13.72 1.34 3.93
N MET A 120 -12.63 2.11 3.82
CA MET A 120 -11.39 1.70 3.14
C MET A 120 -10.78 0.45 3.78
N GLU A 121 -10.70 0.39 5.11
CA GLU A 121 -10.15 -0.79 5.82
C GLU A 121 -10.99 -2.04 5.60
N ARG A 122 -12.33 -1.93 5.51
CA ARG A 122 -13.19 -3.08 5.18
C ARG A 122 -12.92 -3.58 3.77
N MET A 123 -12.72 -2.69 2.80
CA MET A 123 -12.36 -3.08 1.43
C MET A 123 -10.97 -3.70 1.36
N SER A 124 -10.02 -3.24 2.18
CA SER A 124 -8.66 -3.79 2.20
C SER A 124 -8.59 -5.23 2.72
N LEU A 125 -9.60 -5.69 3.48
CA LEU A 125 -9.71 -7.10 3.90
C LEU A 125 -9.70 -8.08 2.73
N VAL A 126 -10.30 -7.71 1.59
CA VAL A 126 -10.29 -8.55 0.38
C VAL A 126 -8.86 -8.72 -0.13
N GLN A 127 -8.06 -7.65 -0.12
CA GLN A 127 -6.67 -7.70 -0.56
C GLN A 127 -5.81 -8.61 0.34
N LEU A 128 -6.15 -8.74 1.63
CA LEU A 128 -5.42 -9.61 2.56
C LEU A 128 -5.39 -11.07 2.09
N VAL A 129 -6.49 -11.55 1.50
CA VAL A 129 -6.60 -12.92 0.99
C VAL A 129 -5.59 -13.19 -0.13
N PHE A 130 -5.26 -12.17 -0.92
CA PHE A 130 -4.36 -12.29 -2.07
C PHE A 130 -2.89 -12.05 -1.74
N GLN A 131 -2.54 -11.58 -0.54
CA GLN A 131 -1.16 -11.23 -0.21
C GLN A 131 -0.19 -12.39 -0.39
N ARG A 132 -0.48 -13.55 0.23
CA ARG A 132 0.39 -14.73 0.14
C ARG A 132 0.29 -15.45 -1.21
N PRO A 133 -0.91 -15.68 -1.79
CA PRO A 133 -1.01 -16.27 -3.12
C PRO A 133 -0.23 -15.50 -4.19
N LEU A 134 -0.33 -14.17 -4.21
CA LEU A 134 0.43 -13.34 -5.15
C LEU A 134 1.94 -13.39 -4.89
N GLU A 135 2.37 -13.40 -3.62
CA GLU A 135 3.79 -13.57 -3.27
C GLU A 135 4.35 -14.88 -3.81
N ILE A 136 3.62 -15.99 -3.62
CA ILE A 136 4.00 -17.32 -4.08
C ILE A 136 4.02 -17.36 -5.61
N TRP A 137 3.00 -16.81 -6.28
CA TRP A 137 2.93 -16.78 -7.73
C TRP A 137 4.13 -16.03 -8.34
N LEU A 138 4.49 -14.87 -7.77
CA LEU A 138 5.66 -14.09 -8.19
C LEU A 138 6.99 -14.82 -7.91
N ALA A 139 7.06 -15.59 -6.82
CA ALA A 139 8.22 -16.42 -6.52
C ALA A 139 8.34 -17.61 -7.49
N LEU A 140 7.22 -18.25 -7.82
CA LEU A 140 7.17 -19.37 -8.76
C LEU A 140 7.59 -18.97 -10.18
N ASP A 141 7.24 -17.77 -10.64
CA ASP A 141 7.74 -17.26 -11.92
C ASP A 141 9.28 -17.25 -11.98
N LYS A 142 9.94 -16.85 -10.89
CA LYS A 142 11.40 -16.86 -10.77
C LYS A 142 11.96 -18.27 -10.69
N VAL A 143 11.28 -19.17 -9.98
CA VAL A 143 11.67 -20.59 -9.88
C VAL A 143 11.67 -21.21 -11.28
N LEU A 144 10.56 -21.11 -12.00
CA LEU A 144 10.40 -21.67 -13.34
C LEU A 144 11.42 -21.08 -14.31
N TYR A 145 11.63 -19.76 -14.27
CA TYR A 145 12.63 -19.08 -15.11
C TYR A 145 14.07 -19.59 -14.90
N LEU A 146 14.42 -19.97 -13.66
CA LEU A 146 15.71 -20.53 -13.31
C LEU A 146 15.81 -22.00 -13.74
N GLU A 147 14.75 -22.79 -13.54
CA GLU A 147 14.67 -24.18 -13.99
C GLU A 147 14.80 -24.27 -15.53
N GLU A 148 14.13 -23.39 -16.27
CA GLU A 148 14.25 -23.25 -17.73
C GLU A 148 15.70 -22.98 -18.19
N ARG A 149 16.57 -22.46 -17.32
CA ARG A 149 18.01 -22.22 -17.58
C ARG A 149 18.93 -23.34 -17.08
N GLY A 150 18.34 -24.47 -16.67
CA GLY A 150 19.05 -25.65 -16.19
C GLY A 150 19.56 -25.52 -14.76
N TYR A 151 19.01 -24.62 -13.95
CA TYR A 151 19.26 -24.64 -12.51
C TYR A 151 18.39 -25.70 -11.83
N ARG A 152 18.91 -26.31 -10.77
CA ARG A 152 18.08 -27.01 -9.80
C ARG A 152 17.63 -26.00 -8.76
N VAL A 153 16.32 -25.86 -8.58
CA VAL A 153 15.74 -24.80 -7.75
C VAL A 153 14.91 -25.42 -6.62
N ARG A 154 14.99 -24.82 -5.43
CA ARG A 154 14.16 -25.16 -4.27
C ARG A 154 13.49 -23.90 -3.75
N LEU A 155 12.17 -23.95 -3.66
CA LEU A 155 11.35 -22.94 -2.97
C LEU A 155 11.06 -23.43 -1.55
N ALA A 156 11.36 -22.59 -0.55
CA ALA A 156 11.13 -22.94 0.85
C ALA A 156 10.76 -21.71 1.68
N GLU A 157 10.25 -21.95 2.89
CA GLU A 157 10.16 -20.92 3.93
C GLU A 157 11.42 -20.99 4.82
N PHE A 158 12.09 -19.87 5.05
CA PHE A 158 13.32 -19.85 5.87
C PHE A 158 13.05 -19.61 7.37
N CYS A 159 11.86 -19.14 7.73
CA CYS A 159 11.42 -18.94 9.11
C CYS A 159 9.89 -18.92 9.21
N PRO A 160 9.30 -19.02 10.41
CA PRO A 160 7.85 -18.85 10.59
C PRO A 160 7.38 -17.44 10.21
N LYS A 161 6.16 -17.34 9.66
CA LYS A 161 5.54 -16.05 9.29
C LYS A 161 5.39 -15.07 10.46
N SER A 162 5.30 -15.58 11.69
CA SER A 162 5.23 -14.77 12.91
C SER A 162 6.48 -13.92 13.14
N VAL A 163 7.64 -14.36 12.63
CA VAL A 163 8.91 -13.61 12.70
C VAL A 163 8.91 -12.52 11.63
N THR A 164 8.65 -12.89 10.38
CA THR A 164 8.46 -11.97 9.27
C THR A 164 7.53 -12.59 8.23
N PRO A 165 6.58 -11.81 7.67
CA PRO A 165 5.74 -12.32 6.59
C PRO A 165 6.54 -12.65 5.32
N ARG A 166 7.67 -11.96 5.11
CA ARG A 166 8.57 -12.16 3.96
C ARG A 166 9.54 -13.28 4.26
N ASN A 167 9.00 -14.49 4.31
CA ASN A 167 9.74 -15.69 4.70
C ASN A 167 10.08 -16.64 3.55
N ILE A 168 9.78 -16.27 2.29
CA ILE A 168 10.06 -17.11 1.11
C ILE A 168 11.54 -17.01 0.72
N LEU A 169 12.16 -18.17 0.49
CA LEU A 169 13.52 -18.32 0.00
C LEU A 169 13.52 -19.14 -1.30
N ILE A 170 14.21 -18.63 -2.31
CA ILE A 170 14.55 -19.37 -3.54
C ILE A 170 16.02 -19.73 -3.48
N CYS A 171 16.33 -21.01 -3.44
CA CYS A 171 17.70 -21.53 -3.58
C CYS A 171 17.86 -22.11 -4.97
N ALA A 172 18.85 -21.64 -5.74
CA ALA A 172 19.16 -22.20 -7.05
C ALA A 172 20.65 -22.55 -7.11
N TYR A 173 20.96 -23.71 -7.66
CA TYR A 173 22.33 -24.15 -7.89
C TYR A 173 22.46 -24.79 -9.26
N LYS A 174 23.64 -24.67 -9.84
CA LYS A 174 24.00 -25.21 -11.15
C LYS A 174 25.41 -25.79 -11.01
N ASN A 175 25.53 -27.08 -11.33
CA ASN A 175 26.81 -27.78 -11.31
C ASN A 175 27.65 -27.38 -12.52
#